data_AF-A0A944R4T1-F1
#
_entry.id   AF-A0A944R4T1-F1
#
_cell.length_a   1.000
_cell.length_b   1.000
_cell.length_c   1.000
_cell.angle_alpha   90.00
_cell.angle_beta   90.00
_cell.angle_gamma   90.00
#
_symmetry.space_group_name_H-M   'P 1'
#
loop_
_entity.id
_entity.type
_entity.pdbx_description
1 polymer ?
#
loop_
_entity_poly.entity_id
_entity_poly.type
_entity_poly.pdbx_seq_one_letter_code
_entity_poly.pdbx_strand_id
1 'polypeptide(L)'
;MENLQSCRNDPQQLYAQLARLLHSATGSELSKPTSTEVENFPKRYFRGGRSQAIAQLKKLDPIQYGSTRNFVSGAVTRLSPWLRHGVLSLAEVRDAAISKVEHASQAEKLISELGWRDYWQRVREARPEGVWQELETPAAELRGEVIDYLPENIANGETGLACVDVFCKKLVRDGWLHNHERMWLAS
;
A
#
# COMPACT_ATOMS: atom_id res chain seq x y z
N MET A 1 -18.61 13.77 -2.75
CA MET A 1 -17.88 12.49 -2.92
C MET A 1 -18.72 11.37 -2.33
N GLU A 2 -19.21 10.44 -3.16
CA GLU A 2 -20.00 9.29 -2.69
C GLU A 2 -19.15 8.36 -1.80
N ASN A 3 -19.75 7.87 -0.72
CA ASN A 3 -19.06 7.09 0.31
C ASN A 3 -18.88 5.62 -0.13
N LEU A 4 -17.69 5.32 -0.66
CA LEU A 4 -17.26 3.96 -1.06
C LEU A 4 -17.18 2.95 0.11
N GLN A 5 -17.20 3.38 1.38
CA GLN A 5 -17.22 2.45 2.53
C GLN A 5 -18.53 1.65 2.60
N SER A 6 -19.64 2.18 2.09
CA SER A 6 -20.93 1.50 2.08
C SER A 6 -20.94 0.22 1.23
N CYS A 7 -20.12 0.14 0.19
CA CYS A 7 -20.08 -0.97 -0.77
C CYS A 7 -18.89 -1.93 -0.53
N ARG A 8 -18.13 -1.74 0.55
CA ARG A 8 -16.85 -2.45 0.79
C ARG A 8 -16.98 -3.97 0.90
N ASN A 9 -18.15 -4.47 1.31
CA ASN A 9 -18.42 -5.90 1.50
C ASN A 9 -19.11 -6.56 0.30
N ASP A 10 -19.51 -5.80 -0.72
CA ASP A 10 -20.09 -6.31 -1.96
C ASP A 10 -19.19 -5.93 -3.15
N PRO A 11 -18.36 -6.86 -3.64
CA PRO A 11 -17.43 -6.61 -4.74
C PRO A 11 -18.12 -6.15 -6.03
N GLN A 12 -19.36 -6.58 -6.30
CA GLN A 12 -20.08 -6.18 -7.51
C GLN A 12 -20.61 -4.76 -7.39
N GLN A 13 -21.10 -4.39 -6.21
CA GLN A 13 -21.58 -3.05 -5.92
C GLN A 13 -20.43 -2.03 -5.92
N LEU A 14 -19.29 -2.39 -5.33
CA LEU A 14 -18.08 -1.57 -5.33
C LEU A 14 -17.56 -1.34 -6.76
N TYR A 15 -17.52 -2.41 -7.57
CA TYR A 15 -17.12 -2.30 -8.98
C TYR A 15 -18.06 -1.37 -9.77
N ALA A 16 -19.38 -1.51 -9.59
CA ALA A 16 -20.36 -0.68 -10.27
C ALA A 16 -20.31 0.80 -9.87
N GLN A 17 -19.91 1.11 -8.63
CA GLN A 17 -19.66 2.49 -8.19
C GLN A 17 -18.36 3.05 -8.76
N LEU A 18 -17.27 2.28 -8.74
CA LEU A 18 -16.00 2.70 -9.32
C LEU A 18 -16.10 2.95 -10.83
N ALA A 19 -16.80 2.08 -11.56
CA ALA A 19 -17.05 2.25 -12.99
C ALA A 19 -17.86 3.52 -13.29
N ARG A 20 -18.88 3.82 -12.47
CA ARG A 20 -19.66 5.07 -12.59
C ARG A 20 -18.82 6.32 -12.32
N LEU A 21 -18.00 6.30 -11.28
CA LEU A 21 -17.12 7.42 -10.93
C LEU A 21 -16.07 7.67 -12.02
N LEU A 22 -15.45 6.62 -12.56
CA LEU A 22 -14.51 6.73 -13.69
C LEU A 22 -15.19 7.23 -14.97
N HIS A 23 -16.39 6.75 -15.28
CA HIS A 23 -17.16 7.26 -16.41
C HIS A 23 -17.51 8.74 -16.26
N SER A 24 -17.94 9.17 -15.07
CA SER A 24 -18.22 10.58 -14.80
C SER A 24 -16.98 11.47 -14.91
N ALA A 25 -15.79 10.93 -14.63
CA ALA A 25 -14.54 11.67 -14.65
C ALA A 25 -13.84 11.68 -16.02
N THR A 26 -14.08 10.68 -16.87
CA THR A 26 -13.28 10.45 -18.09
C THR A 26 -14.12 10.23 -19.36
N GLY A 27 -15.45 10.10 -19.24
CA GLY A 27 -16.35 9.72 -20.33
C GLY A 27 -16.21 8.28 -20.80
N SER A 28 -15.27 7.49 -20.23
CA SER A 28 -15.01 6.11 -20.63
C SER A 28 -15.77 5.11 -19.74
N GLU A 29 -16.39 4.09 -20.33
CA GLU A 29 -16.98 2.99 -19.56
C GLU A 29 -15.89 2.01 -19.13
N LEU A 30 -15.77 1.75 -17.83
CA LEU A 30 -14.96 0.64 -17.33
C LEU A 30 -15.74 -0.66 -17.59
N SER A 31 -15.33 -1.42 -18.59
CA SER A 31 -15.82 -2.78 -18.80
C SER A 31 -15.29 -3.69 -17.70
N LYS A 32 -16.14 -4.62 -17.21
CA LYS A 32 -15.72 -5.64 -16.23
C LYS A 32 -14.50 -6.36 -16.81
N PRO A 33 -13.36 -6.37 -16.10
CA PRO A 33 -12.20 -7.08 -16.60
C PRO A 33 -12.60 -8.53 -16.83
N THR A 34 -12.42 -8.99 -18.06
CA THR A 34 -12.71 -10.35 -18.48
C THR A 34 -11.89 -11.33 -17.65
N SER A 35 -12.36 -12.57 -17.53
CA SER A 35 -11.63 -13.63 -16.81
C SER A 35 -10.19 -13.77 -17.34
N THR A 36 -10.00 -13.56 -18.65
CA THR A 36 -8.71 -13.54 -19.33
C THR A 36 -7.83 -12.35 -18.94
N GLU A 37 -8.38 -11.14 -18.82
CA GLU A 37 -7.61 -9.96 -18.36
C GLU A 37 -7.18 -10.08 -16.89
N VAL A 38 -8.05 -10.63 -16.03
CA VAL A 38 -7.70 -10.94 -14.63
C VAL A 38 -6.64 -12.03 -14.55
N GLU A 39 -6.67 -13.02 -15.45
CA GLU A 39 -5.66 -14.09 -15.50
C GLU A 39 -4.34 -13.67 -16.16
N ASN A 40 -4.37 -12.70 -17.07
CA ASN A 40 -3.22 -12.20 -17.80
C ASN A 40 -2.60 -10.94 -17.17
N PHE A 41 -3.26 -10.32 -16.18
CA PHE A 41 -2.64 -9.31 -15.35
C PHE A 41 -1.34 -9.87 -14.80
N PRO A 42 -0.19 -9.17 -14.96
CA PRO A 42 1.12 -9.74 -14.66
C PRO A 42 1.14 -10.36 -13.26
N LYS A 43 1.08 -11.70 -13.22
CA LYS A 43 0.79 -12.55 -12.05
C LYS A 43 1.85 -12.50 -10.94
N ARG A 44 2.80 -11.57 -10.98
CA ARG A 44 4.13 -11.86 -10.43
C ARG A 44 4.29 -11.68 -8.93
N TYR A 45 3.45 -10.89 -8.23
CA TYR A 45 3.68 -10.67 -6.78
C TYR A 45 2.44 -10.69 -5.88
N PHE A 46 1.30 -10.14 -6.30
CA PHE A 46 0.11 -10.06 -5.46
C PHE A 46 -1.14 -10.51 -6.19
N ARG A 47 -1.67 -11.66 -5.77
CA ARG A 47 -3.00 -12.11 -6.20
C ARG A 47 -4.02 -11.71 -5.15
N GLY A 48 -5.04 -10.96 -5.56
CA GLY A 48 -6.14 -10.57 -4.69
C GLY A 48 -6.96 -11.74 -4.14
N GLY A 49 -7.91 -11.43 -3.27
CA GLY A 49 -8.84 -12.40 -2.70
C GLY A 49 -8.41 -12.99 -1.36
N ARG A 50 -9.40 -13.44 -0.59
CA ARG A 50 -9.22 -13.85 0.80
C ARG A 50 -8.37 -15.10 0.98
N SER A 51 -8.50 -16.09 0.09
CA SER A 51 -7.68 -17.30 0.15
C SER A 51 -6.18 -17.00 0.04
N GLN A 52 -5.80 -16.07 -0.84
CA GLN A 52 -4.41 -15.63 -1.00
C GLN A 52 -3.93 -14.83 0.21
N ALA A 53 -4.80 -13.97 0.75
CA ALA A 53 -4.53 -13.21 1.96
C ALA A 53 -4.22 -14.12 3.16
N ILE A 54 -5.05 -15.15 3.37
CA ILE A 54 -4.86 -16.13 4.46
C ILE A 54 -3.60 -16.98 4.22
N ALA A 55 -3.32 -17.38 2.98
CA ALA A 55 -2.09 -18.11 2.66
C ALA A 55 -0.84 -17.27 2.98
N GLN A 56 -0.87 -15.97 2.69
CA GLN A 56 0.23 -15.05 3.04
C GLN A 56 0.29 -14.80 4.55
N LEU A 57 -0.86 -14.64 5.22
CA LEU A 57 -0.95 -14.44 6.68
C LEU A 57 -0.33 -15.60 7.46
N LYS A 58 -0.50 -16.84 6.99
CA LYS A 58 0.08 -18.03 7.62
C LYS A 58 1.61 -18.03 7.65
N LYS A 59 2.26 -17.29 6.75
CA LYS A 59 3.73 -17.15 6.64
C LYS A 59 4.30 -16.08 7.57
N LEU A 60 3.49 -15.44 8.40
CA LEU A 60 3.98 -14.45 9.35
C LEU A 60 5.02 -15.06 10.29
N ASP A 61 6.14 -14.36 10.40
CA ASP A 61 7.18 -14.55 11.41
C ASP A 61 7.41 -13.21 12.13
N PRO A 62 6.75 -12.97 13.27
CA PRO A 62 6.87 -11.72 13.99
C PRO A 62 8.27 -11.46 14.56
N ILE A 63 8.99 -12.53 14.93
CA ILE A 63 10.32 -12.44 15.55
C ILE A 63 11.33 -12.00 14.49
N GLN A 64 11.35 -12.68 13.35
CA GLN A 64 12.23 -12.32 12.23
C GLN A 64 11.88 -10.93 11.68
N TYR A 65 10.59 -10.59 11.60
CA TYR A 65 10.16 -9.24 11.23
C TYR A 65 10.74 -8.19 12.18
N GLY A 66 10.61 -8.40 13.49
CA GLY A 66 11.10 -7.47 14.50
C GLY A 66 12.60 -7.20 14.38
N SER A 67 13.40 -8.24 14.14
CA SER A 67 14.86 -8.13 14.06
C SER A 67 15.39 -7.61 12.71
N THR A 68 14.63 -7.78 11.61
CA THR A 68 15.19 -7.54 10.26
C THR A 68 14.42 -6.54 9.39
N ARG A 69 13.21 -6.08 9.76
CA ARG A 69 12.35 -5.24 8.90
C ARG A 69 12.99 -3.96 8.33
N ASN A 70 14.09 -3.51 8.91
CA ASN A 70 14.78 -2.30 8.45
C ASN A 70 15.75 -2.58 7.30
N PHE A 71 16.19 -3.82 7.11
CA PHE A 71 17.02 -4.20 5.99
C PHE A 71 16.14 -4.47 4.77
N VAL A 72 16.52 -3.96 3.59
CA VAL A 72 15.76 -4.16 2.33
C VAL A 72 15.63 -5.66 1.99
N SER A 73 16.60 -6.48 2.40
CA SER A 73 16.60 -7.93 2.29
C SER A 73 15.94 -8.66 3.46
N GLY A 74 15.44 -7.93 4.46
CA GLY A 74 14.87 -8.46 5.69
C GLY A 74 13.43 -8.99 5.52
N ALA A 75 12.93 -9.60 6.60
CA ALA A 75 11.60 -10.13 6.64
C ALA A 75 10.54 -9.02 6.68
N VAL A 76 9.58 -9.12 5.77
CA VAL A 76 8.40 -8.26 5.69
C VAL A 76 7.15 -9.11 5.45
N THR A 77 6.01 -8.65 5.95
CA THR A 77 4.76 -9.42 5.84
C THR A 77 4.20 -9.46 4.42
N ARG A 78 4.45 -8.39 3.65
CA ARG A 78 3.85 -8.12 2.34
C ARG A 78 2.30 -8.13 2.36
N LEU A 79 1.68 -7.91 3.52
CA LEU A 79 0.21 -7.94 3.66
C LEU A 79 -0.49 -6.64 3.22
N SER A 80 0.26 -5.58 2.91
CA SER A 80 -0.27 -4.25 2.63
C SER A 80 -1.35 -4.19 1.53
N PRO A 81 -1.31 -4.99 0.43
CA PRO A 81 -2.36 -4.93 -0.57
C PRO A 81 -3.72 -5.43 -0.03
N TRP A 82 -3.74 -6.56 0.68
CA TRP A 82 -4.97 -7.10 1.27
C TRP A 82 -5.50 -6.20 2.40
N LEU A 83 -4.61 -5.61 3.21
CA LEU A 83 -4.98 -4.64 4.23
C LEU A 83 -5.57 -3.36 3.63
N ARG A 84 -5.02 -2.85 2.52
CA ARG A 84 -5.53 -1.66 1.80
C ARG A 84 -6.97 -1.86 1.36
N HIS A 85 -7.27 -3.03 0.81
CA HIS A 85 -8.59 -3.36 0.29
C HIS A 85 -9.57 -3.92 1.33
N GLY A 86 -9.15 -4.12 2.59
CA GLY A 86 -10.02 -4.66 3.65
C GLY A 86 -10.28 -6.15 3.54
N VAL A 87 -9.49 -6.89 2.75
CA VAL A 87 -9.57 -8.35 2.67
C VAL A 87 -9.12 -8.99 3.99
N LEU A 88 -8.22 -8.31 4.70
CA LEU A 88 -7.82 -8.57 6.09
C LEU A 88 -8.04 -7.32 6.93
N SER A 89 -8.47 -7.50 8.17
CA SER A 89 -8.49 -6.47 9.21
C SER A 89 -7.17 -6.42 9.97
N LEU A 90 -6.90 -5.30 10.65
CA LEU A 90 -5.72 -5.16 11.51
C LEU A 90 -5.78 -6.12 12.70
N ALA A 91 -6.97 -6.33 13.27
CA ALA A 91 -7.18 -7.26 14.38
C ALA A 91 -6.84 -8.71 13.97
N GLU A 92 -7.28 -9.16 12.80
CA GLU A 92 -6.92 -10.49 12.29
C GLU A 92 -5.40 -10.67 12.14
N VAL A 93 -4.69 -9.64 11.66
CA VAL A 93 -3.23 -9.71 11.51
C VAL A 93 -2.53 -9.71 12.87
N ARG A 94 -3.00 -8.88 13.81
CA ARG A 94 -2.49 -8.84 15.19
C ARG A 94 -2.68 -10.21 15.87
N ASP A 95 -3.88 -10.76 15.82
CA ASP A 95 -4.21 -12.02 16.51
C ASP A 95 -3.41 -13.19 15.91
N ALA A 96 -3.26 -13.21 14.57
CA ALA A 96 -2.38 -14.16 13.91
C ALA A 96 -0.91 -14.00 14.35
N ALA A 97 -0.41 -12.78 14.47
CA ALA A 97 0.97 -12.54 14.93
C ALA A 97 1.19 -12.98 16.38
N ILE A 98 0.25 -12.67 17.29
CA ILE A 98 0.33 -13.09 18.70
C ILE A 98 0.28 -14.62 18.81
N SER A 99 -0.54 -15.29 18.01
CA SER A 99 -0.64 -16.76 18.01
C SER A 99 0.64 -17.48 17.57
N LYS A 100 1.62 -16.76 17.00
CA LYS A 100 2.88 -17.30 16.47
C LYS A 100 4.05 -17.16 17.43
N VAL A 101 3.85 -16.57 18.60
CA VAL A 101 4.90 -16.27 19.58
C VAL A 101 4.50 -16.73 20.98
N GLU A 102 5.48 -16.95 21.85
CA GLU A 102 5.24 -17.35 23.24
C GLU A 102 4.79 -16.17 24.09
N HIS A 103 5.38 -14.99 23.86
CA HIS A 103 5.05 -13.76 24.54
C HIS A 103 4.64 -12.69 23.53
N ALA A 104 3.55 -11.98 23.80
CA ALA A 104 3.03 -10.93 22.90
C ALA A 104 4.05 -9.81 22.62
N SER A 105 4.98 -9.54 23.54
CA SER A 105 6.09 -8.60 23.36
C SER A 105 6.99 -8.96 22.16
N GLN A 106 7.11 -10.25 21.81
CA GLN A 106 7.88 -10.69 20.65
C GLN A 106 7.24 -10.26 19.31
N ALA A 107 5.93 -9.97 19.30
CA ALA A 107 5.21 -9.46 18.15
C ALA A 107 5.02 -7.93 18.18
N GLU A 108 5.47 -7.25 19.24
CA GLU A 108 5.24 -5.82 19.49
C GLU A 108 5.61 -4.98 18.28
N LYS A 109 6.80 -5.19 17.70
CA LYS A 109 7.27 -4.41 16.56
C LYS A 109 6.34 -4.53 15.34
N LEU A 110 5.77 -5.70 15.08
CA LEU A 110 4.80 -5.87 13.99
C LEU A 110 3.48 -5.17 14.33
N ILE A 111 3.02 -5.28 15.58
CA ILE A 111 1.77 -4.67 16.05
C ILE A 111 1.87 -3.14 16.01
N SER A 112 3.01 -2.54 16.39
CA SER A 112 3.22 -1.09 16.30
C SER A 112 3.08 -0.57 14.87
N GLU A 113 3.47 -1.36 13.86
CA GLU A 113 3.36 -0.99 12.45
C GLU A 113 1.93 -1.09 11.93
N LEU A 114 1.12 -2.00 12.49
CA LEU A 114 -0.33 -1.97 12.30
C LEU A 114 -0.95 -0.74 12.97
N GLY A 115 -0.44 -0.35 14.14
CA GLY A 115 -0.80 0.89 14.84
C GLY A 115 -0.53 2.14 14.01
N TRP A 116 0.62 2.22 13.34
CA TRP A 116 0.94 3.29 12.39
C TRP A 116 -0.10 3.41 11.28
N ARG A 117 -0.58 2.27 10.75
CA ARG A 117 -1.63 2.27 9.73
C ARG A 117 -2.96 2.78 10.28
N ASP A 118 -3.36 2.37 11.48
CA ASP A 118 -4.59 2.84 12.14
C ASP A 118 -4.51 4.34 12.43
N TYR A 119 -3.37 4.80 12.97
CA TYR A 119 -3.11 6.20 13.26
C TYR A 119 -3.31 7.08 12.03
N TRP A 120 -2.66 6.77 10.90
CA TRP A 120 -2.80 7.59 9.69
C TRP A 120 -4.20 7.55 9.06
N GLN A 121 -4.97 6.48 9.28
CA GLN A 121 -6.39 6.47 8.90
C GLN A 121 -7.20 7.45 9.74
N ARG A 122 -6.98 7.47 11.06
CA ARG A 122 -7.63 8.42 11.97
C ARG A 122 -7.22 9.87 11.72
N VAL A 123 -5.94 10.12 11.40
CA VAL A 123 -5.46 11.46 11.02
C VAL A 123 -6.22 11.95 9.78
N ARG A 124 -6.38 11.10 8.76
CA ARG A 124 -7.16 11.44 7.57
C ARG A 124 -8.63 11.70 7.89
N GLU A 125 -9.24 10.91 8.77
CA GLU A 125 -10.64 11.12 9.20
C GLU A 125 -10.82 12.43 9.97
N ALA A 126 -9.85 12.78 10.82
CA ALA A 126 -9.86 14.03 11.58
C ALA A 126 -9.52 15.27 10.73
N ARG A 127 -8.82 15.08 9.60
CA ARG A 127 -8.39 16.15 8.68
C ARG A 127 -8.69 15.80 7.22
N PRO A 128 -9.96 15.76 6.77
CA PRO A 128 -10.33 15.32 5.43
C PRO A 128 -9.64 16.11 4.30
N GLU A 129 -9.52 17.43 4.46
CA GLU A 129 -8.87 18.32 3.49
C GLU A 129 -7.34 18.36 3.64
N GLY A 130 -6.81 17.84 4.75
CA GLY A 130 -5.37 17.89 5.05
C GLY A 130 -4.51 16.98 4.17
N VAL A 131 -5.12 16.13 3.33
CA VAL A 131 -4.37 15.30 2.36
C VAL A 131 -3.78 16.13 1.22
N TRP A 132 -4.32 17.32 0.98
CA TRP A 132 -3.88 18.25 -0.08
C TRP A 132 -3.00 19.39 0.46
N GLN A 133 -2.66 19.35 1.75
CA GLN A 133 -1.96 20.40 2.45
C GLN A 133 -0.73 19.81 3.15
N GLU A 134 0.34 20.58 3.25
CA GLU A 134 1.48 20.21 4.06
C GLU A 134 1.02 20.07 5.53
N LEU A 135 1.25 18.88 6.11
CA LEU A 135 0.85 18.61 7.50
C LEU A 135 1.73 19.37 8.51
N GLU A 136 2.98 19.60 8.13
CA GLU A 136 4.00 20.30 8.90
C GLU A 136 4.72 21.28 7.98
N THR A 137 5.20 22.39 8.53
CA THR A 137 6.08 23.30 7.80
C THR A 137 7.34 22.56 7.37
N PRO A 138 7.81 22.70 6.11
CA PRO A 138 9.03 22.05 5.65
C PRO A 138 10.20 22.31 6.59
N ALA A 139 10.89 21.23 7.00
CA ALA A 139 12.03 21.30 7.91
C ALA A 139 13.28 21.95 7.25
N ALA A 140 13.27 22.11 5.92
CA ALA A 140 14.32 22.74 5.15
C ALA A 140 13.72 23.62 4.05
N GLU A 141 14.48 24.63 3.63
CA GLU A 141 14.14 25.43 2.46
C GLU A 141 14.13 24.55 1.20
N LEU A 142 13.10 24.76 0.37
CA LEU A 142 12.95 24.06 -0.89
C LEU A 142 14.11 24.43 -1.82
N ARG A 143 14.74 23.40 -2.40
CA ARG A 143 15.81 23.58 -3.38
C ARG A 143 15.19 23.49 -4.77
N GLY A 144 15.13 24.62 -5.46
CA GLY A 144 14.61 24.70 -6.82
C GLY A 144 13.13 25.08 -6.88
N GLU A 145 12.59 25.05 -8.10
CA GLU A 145 11.19 25.37 -8.38
C GLU A 145 10.26 24.23 -7.98
N VAL A 146 9.13 24.57 -7.36
CA VAL A 146 8.06 23.61 -7.09
C VAL A 146 7.32 23.34 -8.38
N ILE A 147 7.33 22.08 -8.82
CA ILE A 147 6.62 21.62 -10.01
C ILE A 147 5.42 20.75 -9.60
N ASP A 148 4.34 20.83 -10.37
CA ASP A 148 3.09 20.08 -10.18
C ASP A 148 2.96 18.86 -11.10
N TYR A 149 4.02 18.54 -11.85
CA TYR A 149 4.11 17.38 -12.73
C TYR A 149 5.24 16.44 -12.30
N LEU A 150 5.15 15.17 -12.71
CA LEU A 150 6.21 14.19 -12.51
C LEU A 150 7.21 14.24 -13.68
N PRO A 151 8.49 14.57 -13.46
CA PRO A 151 9.51 14.55 -14.52
C PRO A 151 9.64 13.18 -15.19
N GLU A 152 9.78 13.18 -16.52
CA GLU A 152 9.83 11.96 -17.32
C GLU A 152 11.01 11.03 -16.95
N ASN A 153 12.17 11.61 -16.66
CA ASN A 153 13.33 10.84 -16.21
C ASN A 153 13.09 10.15 -14.85
N ILE A 154 12.31 10.74 -13.94
CA ILE A 154 11.91 10.09 -12.69
C ILE A 154 10.88 9.00 -12.99
N ALA A 155 9.87 9.28 -13.81
CA ALA A 155 8.84 8.33 -14.19
C ALA A 155 9.42 7.06 -14.84
N ASN A 156 10.44 7.22 -15.69
CA ASN A 156 11.11 6.13 -16.40
C ASN A 156 12.26 5.49 -15.58
N GLY A 157 12.68 6.10 -14.47
CA GLY A 157 13.84 5.66 -13.69
C GLY A 157 15.15 5.78 -14.48
N GLU A 158 15.38 6.96 -15.05
CA GLU A 158 16.53 7.34 -15.88
C GLU A 158 17.16 8.65 -15.38
N THR A 159 17.12 8.87 -14.07
CA THR A 159 17.68 10.06 -13.41
C THR A 159 19.20 10.04 -13.36
N GLY A 160 19.82 8.86 -13.53
CA GLY A 160 21.25 8.65 -13.31
C GLY A 160 21.60 8.37 -11.85
N LEU A 161 20.62 8.45 -10.93
CA LEU A 161 20.76 8.08 -9.53
C LEU A 161 20.31 6.63 -9.34
N ALA A 162 21.29 5.73 -9.13
CA ALA A 162 21.06 4.30 -9.12
C ALA A 162 19.91 3.84 -8.20
N CYS A 163 19.80 4.39 -6.98
CA CYS A 163 18.73 4.03 -6.06
C CYS A 163 17.35 4.46 -6.57
N VAL A 164 17.21 5.70 -7.04
CA VAL A 164 15.95 6.24 -7.55
C VAL A 164 15.51 5.44 -8.77
N ASP A 165 16.43 5.23 -9.71
CA ASP A 165 16.16 4.52 -10.96
C ASP A 165 15.70 3.08 -10.71
N VAL A 166 16.36 2.38 -9.78
CA VAL A 166 15.98 1.01 -9.38
C VAL A 166 14.61 0.99 -8.71
N PHE A 167 14.32 1.93 -7.81
CA PHE A 167 13.04 1.95 -7.08
C PHE A 167 11.86 2.33 -7.99
N CYS A 168 12.03 3.30 -8.89
CA CYS A 168 11.00 3.65 -9.88
C CYS A 168 10.66 2.43 -10.76
N LYS A 169 11.69 1.79 -11.33
CA LYS A 169 11.50 0.59 -12.17
C LYS A 169 10.87 -0.56 -11.39
N LYS A 170 11.29 -0.78 -10.14
CA LYS A 170 10.71 -1.80 -9.26
C LYS A 170 9.24 -1.50 -8.92
N LEU A 171 8.90 -0.24 -8.64
CA LEU A 171 7.53 0.16 -8.34
C LEU A 171 6.60 -0.07 -9.53
N VAL A 172 7.01 0.33 -10.74
CA VAL A 172 6.23 0.12 -11.97
C VAL A 172 6.08 -1.38 -12.27
N ARG A 173 7.15 -2.15 -12.13
CA ARG A 173 7.15 -3.59 -12.43
C ARG A 173 6.35 -4.42 -11.42
N ASP A 174 6.49 -4.13 -10.13
CA ASP A 174 6.01 -4.99 -9.04
C ASP A 174 4.76 -4.44 -8.34
N GLY A 175 4.45 -3.15 -8.52
CA GLY A 175 3.39 -2.44 -7.80
C GLY A 175 3.63 -2.31 -6.31
N TRP A 176 4.88 -2.52 -5.86
CA TRP A 176 5.23 -2.59 -4.44
C TRP A 176 6.69 -2.27 -4.19
N LEU A 177 6.94 -1.55 -3.09
CA LEU A 177 8.27 -1.24 -2.56
C LEU A 177 8.35 -1.54 -1.07
N HIS A 178 9.56 -1.87 -0.61
CA HIS A 178 9.88 -1.97 0.80
C HIS A 178 9.72 -0.60 1.48
N ASN A 179 9.49 -0.56 2.79
CA ASN A 179 9.28 0.70 3.50
C ASN A 179 10.47 1.66 3.36
N HIS A 180 11.69 1.19 3.55
CA HIS A 180 12.89 2.01 3.39
C HIS A 180 13.10 2.50 1.95
N GLU A 181 12.79 1.68 0.95
CA GLU A 181 12.89 2.12 -0.46
C GLU A 181 11.93 3.28 -0.73
N ARG A 182 10.71 3.24 -0.16
CA ARG A 182 9.75 4.35 -0.27
C ARG A 182 10.23 5.61 0.44
N MET A 183 10.82 5.47 1.62
CA MET A 183 11.35 6.60 2.37
C MET A 183 12.48 7.29 1.61
N TRP A 184 13.40 6.54 1.01
CA TRP A 184 14.47 7.10 0.19
C TRP A 184 13.98 7.69 -1.14
N LEU A 185 12.95 7.10 -1.75
CA LEU A 185 12.40 7.63 -2.99
C LEU A 185 11.60 8.93 -2.77
N ALA A 186 11.02 9.11 -1.59
CA ALA A 186 10.15 10.25 -1.27
C ALA A 186 10.86 11.41 -0.55
N SER A 187 12.16 11.26 -0.21
CA SER A 187 12.98 12.28 0.47
C SER A 187 13.74 13.15 -0.51
#